data_AF-A0A223D5M7-F1
#
_entry.id   AF-A0A223D5M7-F1
#
_cell.length_a   1.000
_cell.length_b   1.000
_cell.length_c   1.000
_cell.angle_alpha   90.00
_cell.angle_beta   90.00
_cell.angle_gamma   90.00
#
_symmetry.space_group_name_H-M   'P 1'
#
loop_
_entity.id
_entity.type
_entity.pdbx_description
1 polymer ?
#
loop_
_entity_poly.entity_id
_entity_poly.type
_entity_poly.pdbx_seq_one_letter_code
_entity_poly.pdbx_strand_id
1 'polypeptide(L)'
;MKKVTKLPNLMETAMTTEELIEILPVALTPNHMMELFGLSRQTAYDLWELPDFPGFRVGVRKLVTCEALLRYMKFPSVVKQAVALREVI
;
A
#
# COMPACT_ATOMS: atom_id res chain seq x y z
N MET A 1 19.82 8.03 -14.84
CA MET A 1 19.12 7.33 -13.73
C MET A 1 18.32 8.37 -12.96
N LYS A 2 17.00 8.46 -13.20
CA LYS A 2 16.15 9.44 -12.51
C LYS A 2 15.95 8.95 -11.07
N LYS A 3 16.45 9.69 -10.09
CA LYS A 3 16.15 9.49 -8.67
C LYS A 3 14.66 9.80 -8.49
N VAL A 4 13.86 8.81 -8.14
CA VAL A 4 12.46 9.04 -7.75
C VAL A 4 12.47 9.71 -6.38
N THR A 5 12.27 11.02 -6.41
CA THR A 5 11.88 11.87 -5.30
C THR A 5 10.55 11.40 -4.74
N LYS A 6 10.49 11.17 -3.41
CA LYS A 6 9.31 10.98 -2.54
C LYS A 6 8.00 10.57 -3.25
N LEU A 7 7.56 9.33 -3.00
CA LEU A 7 6.24 8.87 -3.42
C LEU A 7 5.13 9.79 -2.87
N PRO A 8 4.07 10.08 -3.64
CA PRO A 8 2.98 10.93 -3.18
C PRO A 8 2.22 10.24 -2.04
N ASN A 9 1.82 11.01 -1.03
CA ASN A 9 0.95 10.55 0.05
C ASN A 9 -0.46 10.34 -0.52
N LEU A 10 -0.87 9.08 -0.69
CA LEU A 10 -2.15 8.73 -1.32
C LEU A 10 -3.37 9.13 -0.50
N MET A 11 -3.19 9.51 0.78
CA MET A 11 -4.29 9.98 1.63
C MET A 11 -4.64 11.47 1.39
N GLU A 12 -3.78 12.22 0.70
CA GLU A 12 -3.95 13.68 0.51
C GLU A 12 -4.20 14.08 -0.96
N THR A 13 -4.02 13.17 -1.92
CA THR A 13 -4.18 13.46 -3.35
C THR A 13 -5.50 12.94 -3.92
N ALA A 14 -6.24 13.83 -4.61
CA ALA A 14 -7.42 13.49 -5.41
C ALA A 14 -7.04 12.87 -6.77
N MET A 15 -6.10 11.93 -6.79
CA MET A 15 -5.67 11.22 -8.00
C MET A 15 -6.58 10.03 -8.30
N THR A 16 -6.87 9.81 -9.57
CA THR A 16 -7.60 8.63 -10.06
C THR A 16 -6.74 7.38 -9.97
N THR A 17 -7.36 6.20 -10.02
CA THR A 17 -6.63 4.93 -9.91
C THR A 17 -5.68 4.73 -11.09
N GLU A 18 -6.10 5.19 -12.26
CA GLU A 18 -5.39 5.11 -13.52
C GLU A 18 -4.10 5.95 -13.46
N GLU A 19 -4.17 7.17 -12.92
CA GLU A 19 -3.00 8.02 -12.70
C GLU A 19 -2.02 7.41 -11.67
N LEU A 20 -2.54 6.73 -10.65
CA LEU A 20 -1.70 6.04 -9.65
C LEU A 20 -0.93 4.86 -10.25
N ILE A 21 -1.52 4.12 -11.18
CA ILE A 21 -0.85 2.99 -11.84
C ILE A 21 0.34 3.46 -12.67
N GLU A 22 0.25 4.64 -13.29
CA GLU A 22 1.33 5.17 -14.13
C GLU A 22 2.54 5.67 -13.34
N ILE A 23 2.32 6.22 -12.14
CA ILE A 23 3.38 6.82 -11.32
C ILE A 23 4.00 5.81 -10.33
N LEU A 24 3.26 4.80 -9.92
CA LEU A 24 3.71 3.84 -8.92
C LEU A 24 4.55 2.72 -9.55
N PRO A 25 5.53 2.18 -8.80
CA PRO A 25 6.22 0.96 -9.22
C PRO A 25 5.25 -0.18 -9.47
N VAL A 26 5.55 -1.03 -10.46
CA VAL A 26 4.76 -2.24 -10.79
C VAL A 26 4.51 -3.11 -9.56
N ALA A 27 5.50 -3.23 -8.68
CA ALA A 27 5.41 -3.93 -7.40
C ALA A 27 5.90 -3.05 -6.24
N LEU A 28 5.15 -3.10 -5.15
CA LEU A 28 5.36 -2.36 -3.92
C LEU A 28 5.90 -3.27 -2.83
N THR A 29 6.80 -2.73 -2.01
CA THR A 29 7.35 -3.38 -0.82
C THR A 29 6.67 -2.80 0.42
N PRO A 30 6.79 -3.44 1.60
CA PRO A 30 6.36 -2.83 2.86
C PRO A 30 6.93 -1.41 3.08
N ASN A 31 8.15 -1.13 2.63
CA ASN A 31 8.73 0.21 2.73
C ASN A 31 7.99 1.22 1.86
N HIS A 32 7.61 0.85 0.63
CA HIS A 32 6.77 1.70 -0.21
C HIS A 32 5.39 1.93 0.45
N MET A 33 4.82 0.91 1.10
CA MET A 33 3.55 1.06 1.84
C MET A 33 3.68 2.06 2.99
N MET A 34 4.79 2.05 3.72
CA MET A 34 5.05 3.02 4.78
C MET A 34 5.05 4.44 4.24
N GLU A 35 5.68 4.68 3.08
CA GLU A 35 5.74 5.99 2.44
C GLU A 35 4.38 6.43 1.87
N LEU A 36 3.68 5.53 1.16
CA LEU A 36 2.43 5.85 0.47
C LEU A 36 1.26 6.12 1.41
N PHE A 37 1.22 5.42 2.55
CA PHE A 37 0.09 5.45 3.49
C PHE A 37 0.45 6.02 4.86
N GLY A 38 1.71 6.42 5.08
CA GLY A 38 2.17 6.89 6.38
C GLY A 38 2.04 5.82 7.48
N LEU A 39 2.25 4.55 7.13
CA LEU A 39 2.13 3.43 8.06
C LEU A 39 3.43 3.22 8.84
N SER A 40 3.29 2.71 10.07
CA SER A 40 4.45 2.20 10.80
C SER A 40 5.04 0.98 10.10
N ARG A 41 6.32 0.69 10.34
CA ARG A 41 6.96 -0.53 9.81
C ARG A 41 6.21 -1.78 10.23
N GLN A 42 5.79 -1.87 11.49
CA GLN A 42 5.07 -3.04 11.98
C GLN A 42 3.75 -3.23 11.21
N THR A 43 2.94 -2.17 11.15
CA THR A 43 1.65 -2.18 10.45
C THR A 43 1.80 -2.56 8.98
N ALA A 44 2.83 -2.05 8.29
CA ALA A 44 3.09 -2.40 6.90
C ALA A 44 3.43 -3.89 6.71
N TYR A 45 4.06 -4.54 7.68
CA TYR A 45 4.36 -5.98 7.63
C TYR A 45 3.16 -6.83 8.05
N ASP A 46 2.35 -6.35 8.99
CA ASP A 46 1.12 -7.00 9.46
C ASP A 46 0.08 -7.14 8.36
N LEU A 47 0.05 -6.23 7.38
CA LEU A 47 -0.80 -6.34 6.19
C LEU A 47 -0.61 -7.70 5.48
N TRP A 48 0.62 -8.23 5.43
CA TRP A 48 0.89 -9.53 4.80
C TRP A 48 0.43 -10.74 5.63
N GLU A 49 0.03 -10.52 6.88
CA GLU A 49 -0.52 -11.56 7.74
C GLU A 49 -2.06 -11.58 7.66
N LEU A 50 -2.68 -10.60 6.99
CA LEU A 50 -4.11 -10.62 6.70
C LEU A 50 -4.42 -11.69 5.63
N PRO A 51 -5.45 -12.51 5.84
CA PRO A 51 -5.75 -13.66 4.98
C PRO A 51 -6.18 -13.26 3.55
N ASP A 52 -6.69 -12.06 3.37
CA ASP A 52 -7.22 -11.51 2.12
C ASP A 52 -6.27 -10.51 1.45
N PHE A 53 -5.12 -10.21 2.06
CA PHE A 53 -4.17 -9.26 1.48
C PHE A 53 -3.52 -9.87 0.23
N PRO A 54 -3.52 -9.16 -0.91
CA PRO A 54 -3.06 -9.71 -2.20
C PRO A 54 -1.53 -9.68 -2.33
N GLY A 55 -0.82 -9.90 -1.23
CA GLY A 55 0.63 -9.94 -1.18
C GLY A 55 1.19 -11.29 -1.65
N PHE A 56 2.37 -11.25 -2.24
CA PHE A 56 3.15 -12.44 -2.60
C PHE A 56 4.60 -12.30 -2.12
N ARG A 57 5.36 -13.40 -2.18
CA ARG A 57 6.78 -13.42 -1.80
C ARG A 57 7.66 -13.79 -3.00
N VAL A 58 8.77 -13.09 -3.15
CA VAL A 58 9.85 -13.44 -4.09
C VAL A 58 11.13 -13.60 -3.29
N GLY A 59 11.51 -14.86 -3.03
CA GLY A 59 12.53 -15.19 -2.04
C GLY A 59 12.12 -14.67 -0.65
N VAL A 60 12.97 -13.83 -0.05
CA VAL A 60 12.72 -13.22 1.27
C VAL A 60 11.90 -11.92 1.21
N ARG A 61 11.60 -11.41 0.01
CA ARG A 61 10.93 -10.11 -0.17
C ARG A 61 9.42 -10.27 -0.21
N LYS A 62 8.72 -9.53 0.65
CA LYS A 62 7.27 -9.31 0.62
C LYS A 62 6.95 -8.25 -0.45
N LEU A 63 6.08 -8.58 -1.40
CA LEU A 63 5.69 -7.73 -2.52
C LEU A 63 4.17 -7.75 -2.73
N VAL A 64 3.63 -6.70 -3.32
CA VAL A 64 2.24 -6.60 -3.79
C VAL A 64 2.26 -5.81 -5.08
N THR A 65 1.49 -6.20 -6.10
CA THR A 65 1.42 -5.37 -7.32
C THR A 65 0.61 -4.11 -7.05
N CYS A 66 0.96 -3.01 -7.72
CA CYS A 66 0.21 -1.75 -7.59
C CYS A 66 -1.27 -1.96 -7.90
N GLU A 67 -1.57 -2.68 -8.99
CA GLU A 67 -2.93 -3.00 -9.38
C GLU A 67 -3.69 -3.82 -8.31
N ALA A 68 -3.07 -4.88 -7.77
CA ALA A 68 -3.73 -5.71 -6.77
C ALA A 68 -3.98 -4.92 -5.47
N LEU A 69 -3.03 -4.09 -5.06
CA LEU A 69 -3.21 -3.20 -3.92
C LEU A 69 -4.36 -2.20 -4.14
N LEU A 70 -4.40 -1.54 -5.29
CA LEU A 70 -5.46 -0.56 -5.61
C LEU A 70 -6.83 -1.23 -5.62
N ARG A 71 -6.94 -2.44 -6.20
CA ARG A 71 -8.17 -3.23 -6.14
C ARG A 71 -8.56 -3.54 -4.69
N TYR A 72 -7.61 -4.00 -3.88
CA TYR A 72 -7.83 -4.29 -2.46
C TYR A 72 -8.33 -3.08 -1.67
N MET A 73 -7.78 -1.90 -1.92
CA MET A 73 -8.21 -0.66 -1.27
C MET A 73 -9.59 -0.16 -1.72
N LYS A 74 -9.96 -0.42 -2.98
CA LYS A 74 -11.31 -0.11 -3.49
C LYS A 74 -12.40 -0.96 -2.83
N PHE A 75 -12.05 -2.07 -2.18
CA PHE A 75 -13.00 -2.83 -1.37
C PHE A 75 -13.19 -2.15 -0.01
N PRO A 76 -14.39 -1.65 0.30
CA PRO A 76 -14.66 -0.89 1.52
C PRO A 76 -14.57 -1.72 2.82
N SER A 77 -14.31 -3.02 2.76
CA SER A 77 -14.22 -3.90 3.93
C SER A 77 -12.89 -3.83 4.67
N VAL A 78 -11.78 -3.51 3.99
CA VAL A 78 -10.44 -3.62 4.59
C VAL A 78 -9.81 -2.29 4.99
N VAL A 79 -9.99 -1.24 4.16
CA VAL A 79 -9.56 0.12 4.55
C VAL A 79 -10.34 0.60 5.77
N LYS A 80 -11.61 0.22 5.92
CA LYS A 80 -12.38 0.49 7.15
C LYS A 80 -11.76 -0.15 8.40
N GLN A 81 -11.14 -1.33 8.29
CA GLN A 81 -10.50 -1.99 9.44
C GLN A 81 -9.13 -1.38 9.77
N ALA A 82 -8.33 -1.06 8.76
CA ALA A 82 -7.03 -0.40 8.95
C ALA A 82 -7.17 1.05 9.47
N VAL A 83 -8.20 1.78 9.03
CA VAL A 83 -8.54 3.11 9.55
C VAL A 83 -9.22 3.03 10.92
N ALA A 84 -10.09 2.04 11.17
CA ALA A 84 -10.68 1.84 12.51
C ALA A 84 -9.63 1.52 13.59
N LEU A 85 -8.52 0.86 13.23
CA LEU A 85 -7.39 0.64 14.14
C LEU A 85 -6.63 1.94 14.52
N ARG A 86 -6.87 3.06 13.85
CA ARG A 86 -6.35 4.39 14.25
C ARG A 86 -7.25 5.14 15.24
N GLU A 87 -8.47 4.66 15.52
CA GLU A 87 -9.38 5.34 16.47
C GLU A 87 -9.34 4.73 17.89
N VAL A 88 -8.44 3.79 18.18
CA VAL A 88 -8.38 3.07 19.48
C VAL A 88 -7.05 3.30 20.24
N ILE A 89 -6.19 4.23 19.82
CA ILE A 89 -5.00 4.62 20.60
C ILE A 89 -4.95 6.14 20.76
#